data_AF-A0A559SGU9-F1
#
_entry.id   AF-A0A559SGU9-F1
#
_cell.length_a   1.000
_cell.length_b   1.000
_cell.length_c   1.000
_cell.angle_alpha   90.00
_cell.angle_beta   90.00
_cell.angle_gamma   90.00
#
_symmetry.space_group_name_H-M   'P 1'
#
loop_
_entity.id
_entity.type
_entity.pdbx_description
1 polymer ?
#
loop_
_entity_poly.entity_id
_entity_poly.type
_entity_poly.pdbx_seq_one_letter_code
_entity_poly.pdbx_strand_id
1 'polypeptide(L)'
;MINASEVMEGLTILARWLEDNINCESEFCFDDPEIGTDFEKILPCVEAALSLMAATLPNDGQEPGSEIRIRAQGEANSYVLLKENTWFAQVLMNGEMTTTRQEGCLRAMVAGLNNERGAE
;
A
#
# COMPACT_ATOMS: atom_id res chain seq x y z
N MET A 1 -17.06 -12.18 7.63
CA MET A 1 -15.77 -11.47 7.71
C MET A 1 -14.87 -12.08 6.68
N ILE A 2 -14.24 -11.28 5.81
CA ILE A 2 -13.25 -11.78 4.86
C ILE A 2 -11.96 -11.95 5.66
N ASN A 3 -11.32 -13.12 5.60
CA ASN A 3 -10.07 -13.35 6.33
C ASN A 3 -8.91 -12.66 5.62
N ALA A 4 -7.95 -12.14 6.38
CA ALA A 4 -6.81 -11.44 5.79
C ALA A 4 -5.97 -12.33 4.85
N SER A 5 -5.91 -13.63 5.12
CA SER A 5 -5.29 -14.61 4.23
C SER A 5 -6.00 -14.71 2.88
N GLU A 6 -7.34 -14.68 2.86
CA GLU A 6 -8.14 -14.69 1.62
C GLU A 6 -7.96 -13.40 0.83
N VAL A 7 -7.82 -12.25 1.51
CA VAL A 7 -7.50 -10.97 0.85
C VAL A 7 -6.10 -11.00 0.23
N MET A 8 -5.10 -11.50 0.95
CA MET A 8 -3.74 -11.65 0.41
C MET A 8 -3.70 -12.57 -0.80
N GLU A 9 -4.41 -13.70 -0.74
CA GLU A 9 -4.49 -14.65 -1.85
C GLU A 9 -5.16 -14.00 -3.07
N GLY A 10 -6.28 -13.31 -2.87
CA GLY A 10 -6.97 -12.57 -3.92
C GLY A 10 -6.10 -11.50 -4.58
N LEU A 11 -5.38 -10.69 -3.80
CA LEU A 11 -4.46 -9.69 -4.35
C LEU A 11 -3.25 -10.33 -5.06
N THR A 12 -2.77 -11.48 -4.60
CA THR A 12 -1.68 -12.21 -5.26
C THR A 12 -2.11 -12.72 -6.63
N ILE A 13 -3.33 -13.26 -6.73
CA ILE A 13 -3.92 -13.69 -8.00
C ILE A 13 -4.08 -12.49 -8.94
N LEU A 14 -4.59 -11.37 -8.44
CA LEU A 14 -4.74 -10.15 -9.22
C LEU A 14 -3.40 -9.63 -9.75
N ALA A 15 -2.36 -9.58 -8.91
CA ALA A 15 -1.03 -9.14 -9.32
C ALA A 15 -0.47 -9.97 -10.47
N ARG A 16 -0.55 -11.31 -10.37
CA ARG A 16 -0.11 -12.23 -11.44
C ARG A 16 -0.91 -12.02 -12.72
N TRP A 17 -2.22 -11.86 -12.61
CA TRP A 17 -3.06 -11.61 -13.76
C TRP A 17 -2.70 -10.28 -14.45
N LEU A 18 -2.46 -9.21 -13.69
CA LEU A 18 -2.00 -7.93 -14.25
C LEU A 18 -0.64 -8.07 -14.94
N GLU A 19 0.33 -8.75 -14.30
CA GLU A 19 1.65 -9.02 -14.87
C GLU A 19 1.58 -9.82 -16.17
N ASP A 20 0.77 -10.87 -16.22
CA ASP A 20 0.56 -11.68 -17.44
C ASP A 20 0.00 -10.82 -18.59
N ASN A 21 -0.94 -9.91 -18.29
CA ASN A 21 -1.52 -9.03 -19.32
C ASN A 21 -0.53 -7.96 -19.80
N ILE A 22 0.34 -7.45 -18.93
CA ILE A 22 1.45 -6.55 -19.32
C ILE A 22 2.42 -7.31 -20.23
N ASN A 23 2.84 -8.52 -19.84
CA ASN A 23 3.76 -9.34 -20.61
C ASN A 23 3.20 -9.78 -21.97
N CYS A 24 1.87 -9.92 -22.07
CA CYS A 24 1.17 -10.21 -23.32
C CYS A 24 0.82 -8.95 -24.13
N GLU A 25 1.30 -7.76 -23.72
CA GLU A 25 1.02 -6.47 -24.36
C GLU A 25 -0.49 -6.23 -24.59
N SER A 26 -1.31 -6.68 -23.63
CA SER A 26 -2.75 -6.53 -23.72
C SER A 26 -3.15 -5.08 -23.57
N GLU A 27 -3.99 -4.58 -24.49
CA GLU A 27 -4.53 -3.23 -24.43
C GLU A 27 -5.87 -3.27 -23.69
N PHE A 28 -5.85 -2.95 -22.39
CA PHE A 28 -7.06 -2.80 -21.58
C PHE A 28 -6.94 -1.57 -20.69
N CYS A 29 -7.96 -0.73 -20.74
CA CYS A 29 -8.12 0.41 -19.85
C CYS A 29 -9.22 0.05 -18.84
N PHE A 30 -8.90 0.14 -17.55
CA PHE A 30 -9.86 -0.15 -16.49
C PHE A 30 -10.90 0.96 -16.30
N ASP A 31 -10.51 2.18 -16.65
CA ASP A 31 -11.31 3.39 -16.48
C ASP A 31 -11.53 4.11 -17.82
N ASP A 32 -11.65 5.44 -17.77
CA ASP A 32 -11.77 6.29 -18.95
C ASP A 32 -10.49 6.27 -19.80
N PRO A 33 -10.58 6.06 -21.13
CA PRO A 33 -9.42 5.95 -22.00
C PRO A 33 -8.63 7.25 -22.20
N GLU A 34 -9.18 8.43 -21.88
CA GLU A 34 -8.48 9.71 -22.01
C GLU A 34 -7.56 10.00 -20.80
N ILE A 35 -7.88 9.47 -19.62
CA ILE A 35 -7.06 9.60 -18.39
C ILE A 35 -6.26 8.30 -18.14
N GLY A 36 -6.87 7.17 -18.47
CA GLY A 36 -6.29 5.84 -18.66
C GLY A 36 -5.59 5.26 -17.44
N THR A 37 -6.31 4.51 -16.60
CA THR A 37 -5.65 3.56 -15.69
C THR A 37 -5.49 2.23 -16.43
N ASP A 38 -4.26 1.92 -16.83
CA ASP A 38 -3.88 0.69 -17.51
C ASP A 38 -3.24 -0.32 -16.53
N PHE A 39 -2.91 -1.51 -17.03
CA PHE A 39 -2.28 -2.56 -16.23
C PHE A 39 -0.98 -2.09 -15.54
N GLU A 40 -0.13 -1.33 -16.25
CA GLU A 40 1.17 -0.84 -15.75
C GLU A 40 1.01 0.13 -14.58
N LYS A 41 -0.11 0.86 -14.52
CA LYS A 41 -0.44 1.76 -13.40
C LYS A 41 -1.05 1.04 -12.20
N ILE A 42 -1.81 -0.04 -12.41
CA ILE A 42 -2.48 -0.77 -11.31
C ILE A 42 -1.56 -1.77 -10.62
N LEU A 43 -0.69 -2.46 -11.36
CA LEU A 43 0.19 -3.49 -10.79
C LEU A 43 1.00 -2.97 -9.59
N PRO A 44 1.68 -1.81 -9.66
CA PRO A 44 2.43 -1.26 -8.52
C PRO A 44 1.54 -0.98 -7.29
N CYS A 45 0.27 -0.64 -7.49
CA CYS A 45 -0.67 -0.40 -6.39
C CYS A 45 -1.05 -1.71 -5.69
N VAL A 46 -1.27 -2.79 -6.45
CA VAL A 46 -1.61 -4.11 -5.90
C VAL A 46 -0.42 -4.70 -5.13
N GLU A 47 0.79 -4.56 -5.67
CA GLU A 47 2.03 -4.98 -5.00
C GLU A 47 2.28 -4.19 -3.70
N ALA A 48 2.01 -2.89 -3.70
CA ALA A 48 2.10 -2.06 -2.50
C ALA A 48 1.09 -2.49 -1.43
N ALA A 49 -0.15 -2.84 -1.82
CA ALA A 49 -1.18 -3.35 -0.91
C ALA A 49 -0.79 -4.71 -0.31
N LEU A 50 -0.24 -5.62 -1.11
CA LEU A 50 0.32 -6.90 -0.64
C LEU A 50 1.44 -6.68 0.37
N SER A 51 2.36 -5.75 0.07
CA SER A 51 3.49 -5.42 0.94
C SER A 51 3.03 -4.81 2.27
N LEU A 52 2.01 -3.96 2.24
CA LEU A 52 1.39 -3.40 3.44
C LEU A 52 0.74 -4.50 4.28
N MET A 53 -0.04 -5.39 3.68
CA MET A 53 -0.68 -6.49 4.43
C MET A 53 0.34 -7.46 5.04
N ALA A 54 1.39 -7.82 4.30
CA ALA A 54 2.48 -8.63 4.83
C ALA A 54 3.21 -7.93 5.99
N ALA A 55 3.30 -6.60 5.95
CA ALA A 55 3.85 -5.81 7.04
C ALA A 55 2.90 -5.74 8.25
N THR A 56 1.58 -5.66 8.06
CA THR A 56 0.61 -5.46 9.15
C THR A 56 0.18 -6.76 9.82
N LEU A 57 0.17 -7.89 9.10
CA LEU A 57 -0.31 -9.15 9.63
C LEU A 57 0.64 -9.73 10.69
N PRO A 58 0.09 -10.31 11.77
CA PRO A 58 0.88 -11.07 12.71
C PRO A 58 1.35 -12.35 12.01
N ASN A 59 2.66 -12.49 11.82
CA ASN A 59 3.20 -13.83 11.57
C ASN A 59 3.03 -14.64 12.84
N ASP A 60 2.68 -15.92 12.71
CA ASP A 60 2.65 -16.87 13.83
C ASP A 60 4.04 -16.86 14.51
N GLY A 61 4.14 -16.20 15.67
CA GLY A 61 5.40 -15.97 16.40
C GLY A 61 5.99 -14.54 16.36
N GLN A 62 5.32 -13.54 15.77
CA GLN A 62 5.77 -12.14 15.79
C GLN A 62 5.35 -11.45 17.10
N GLU A 63 6.32 -10.84 17.80
CA GLU A 63 6.07 -10.10 19.04
C GLU A 63 5.04 -8.97 18.82
N PRO A 64 4.18 -8.69 19.81
CA PRO A 64 3.18 -7.63 19.75
C PRO A 64 3.89 -6.26 19.83
N GLY A 65 4.46 -5.79 18.71
CA GLY A 65 5.29 -4.59 18.76
C GLY A 65 5.78 -4.00 17.44
N SER A 66 5.55 -4.64 16.28
CA SER A 66 6.06 -4.10 15.02
C SER A 66 5.29 -2.84 14.57
N GLU A 67 5.67 -1.68 15.08
CA GLU A 67 5.05 -0.38 14.80
C GLU A 67 5.36 0.08 13.37
N ILE A 68 4.32 0.47 12.63
CA ILE A 68 4.49 1.16 11.35
C ILE A 68 4.81 2.63 11.63
N ARG A 69 5.83 3.15 10.95
CA ARG A 69 6.29 4.55 11.02
C ARG A 69 6.33 5.19 9.66
N ILE A 70 6.06 6.49 9.61
CA ILE A 70 6.25 7.31 8.41
C ILE A 70 7.43 8.24 8.61
N ARG A 71 8.26 8.38 7.56
CA ARG A 71 9.36 9.35 7.51
C ARG A 71 9.30 10.14 6.21
N ALA A 72 9.37 11.47 6.29
CA ALA A 72 9.52 12.33 5.12
C ALA A 72 10.88 12.11 4.44
N GLN A 73 10.89 12.10 3.12
CA GLN A 73 12.04 11.71 2.30
C GLN A 73 12.55 12.88 1.44
N GLY A 74 13.11 13.90 2.09
CA GLY A 74 13.88 14.99 1.49
C GLY A 74 13.10 15.97 0.58
N GLU A 75 12.26 15.44 -0.30
CA GLU A 75 11.38 16.14 -1.22
C GLU A 75 10.00 16.38 -0.61
N ALA A 76 9.36 17.47 -1.01
CA ALA A 76 7.99 17.75 -0.62
C ALA A 76 7.07 16.62 -1.10
N ASN A 77 6.16 16.18 -0.23
CA ASN A 77 5.14 15.18 -0.52
C ASN A 77 5.64 13.74 -0.75
N SER A 78 6.93 13.47 -0.50
CA SER A 78 7.52 12.13 -0.55
C SER A 78 7.71 11.57 0.85
N TYR A 79 7.07 10.43 1.13
CA TYR A 79 7.12 9.78 2.44
C TYR A 79 7.48 8.31 2.28
N VAL A 80 8.24 7.76 3.21
CA VAL A 80 8.48 6.31 3.31
C VAL A 80 7.78 5.73 4.52
N LEU A 81 7.22 4.55 4.31
CA LEU A 81 6.65 3.70 5.34
C LEU A 81 7.71 2.68 5.78
N LEU A 82 7.89 2.59 7.08
CA LEU A 82 8.87 1.73 7.74
C LEU A 82 8.13 0.81 8.70
N LYS A 83 8.49 -0.48 8.71
CA LYS A 83 8.12 -1.43 9.78
C LYS A 83 9.39 -1.78 10.53
N GLU A 84 9.46 -1.48 11.83
CA GLU A 84 10.66 -1.73 12.64
C GLU A 84 11.95 -1.15 12.02
N ASN A 85 11.85 0.04 11.44
CA ASN A 85 12.91 0.72 10.66
C ASN A 85 13.30 0.05 9.32
N THR A 86 12.64 -1.03 8.92
CA THR A 86 12.79 -1.63 7.58
C THR A 86 11.86 -0.93 6.60
N TRP A 87 12.41 -0.44 5.49
CA TRP A 87 11.62 0.14 4.39
C TRP A 87 10.74 -0.93 3.75
N PHE A 88 9.46 -0.59 3.51
CA PHE A 88 8.57 -1.47 2.76
C PHE A 88 7.70 -0.75 1.72
N ALA A 89 7.53 0.57 1.82
CA ALA A 89 6.78 1.32 0.81
C ALA A 89 7.18 2.81 0.77
N GLN A 90 6.89 3.44 -0.37
CA GLN A 90 6.94 4.89 -0.56
C GLN A 90 5.54 5.39 -0.90
N VAL A 91 5.15 6.51 -0.30
CA VAL A 91 3.91 7.23 -0.59
C VAL A 91 4.28 8.59 -1.16
N LEU A 92 3.90 8.81 -2.43
CA LEU A 92 4.00 10.09 -3.08
C LEU A 92 2.62 10.75 -3.13
N MET A 93 2.47 11.88 -2.44
CA MET A 93 1.22 12.62 -2.37
C MET A 93 1.15 13.66 -3.49
N ASN A 94 0.59 13.28 -4.63
CA ASN A 94 0.35 14.23 -5.73
C ASN A 94 -1.01 14.93 -5.55
N GLY A 95 -1.05 16.27 -5.58
CA GLY A 95 -2.30 17.06 -5.56
C GLY A 95 -2.19 18.44 -4.90
N GLU A 96 -3.23 19.28 -5.06
CA GLU A 96 -3.36 20.65 -4.52
C GLU A 96 -3.45 20.73 -2.97
N MET A 97 -3.20 19.64 -2.25
CA MET A 97 -3.37 19.61 -0.80
C MET A 97 -2.08 20.09 -0.11
N THR A 98 -2.19 20.99 0.87
CA THR A 98 -1.03 21.53 1.61
C THR A 98 -0.34 20.43 2.42
N THR A 99 1.00 20.46 2.50
CA THR A 99 1.86 19.45 3.15
C THR A 99 1.43 19.10 4.58
N THR A 100 0.98 20.08 5.38
CA THR A 100 0.50 19.83 6.76
C THR A 100 -0.74 18.96 6.84
N ARG A 101 -1.69 19.13 5.91
CA ARG A 101 -2.94 18.34 5.87
C ARG A 101 -2.67 16.91 5.38
N GLN A 102 -1.79 16.77 4.39
CA GLN A 102 -1.35 15.45 3.89
C GLN A 102 -0.64 14.65 4.97
N GLU A 103 0.27 15.30 5.71
CA GLU A 103 0.95 14.67 6.84
C GLU A 103 -0.03 14.25 7.94
N GLY A 104 -1.05 15.08 8.23
CA GLY A 104 -2.11 14.75 9.19
C GLY A 104 -2.88 13.48 8.80
N CYS A 105 -3.29 13.36 7.53
CA CYS A 105 -3.98 12.16 7.03
C CYS A 105 -3.09 10.91 7.11
N LEU A 106 -1.81 11.04 6.76
CA LEU A 106 -0.83 9.94 6.85
C LEU A 106 -0.62 9.47 8.28
N ARG A 107 -0.47 10.40 9.22
CA ARG A 107 -0.35 10.08 10.65
C ARG A 107 -1.61 9.40 11.18
N ALA A 108 -2.79 9.84 10.76
CA ALA A 108 -4.06 9.22 11.13
C ALA A 108 -4.18 7.78 10.57
N MET A 109 -3.79 7.56 9.32
CA MET A 109 -3.75 6.23 8.70
C MET A 109 -2.83 5.28 9.49
N VAL A 110 -1.61 5.71 9.80
CA VAL A 110 -0.66 4.91 10.60
C VAL A 110 -1.17 4.64 12.00
N ALA A 111 -1.77 5.65 12.65
CA ALA A 111 -2.39 5.47 13.95
C ALA A 111 -3.52 4.43 13.90
N GLY A 112 -4.34 4.42 12.85
CA GLY A 112 -5.36 3.39 12.61
C GLY A 112 -4.75 1.99 12.49
N LEU A 113 -3.75 1.84 11.61
CA LEU A 113 -3.05 0.56 11.40
C LEU A 113 -2.37 0.02 12.66
N ASN A 114 -1.86 0.92 13.52
CA ASN A 114 -1.26 0.53 14.80
C ASN A 114 -2.31 0.27 15.89
N ASN A 115 -3.47 0.96 15.88
CA ASN A 115 -4.51 0.83 16.91
C ASN A 115 -5.47 -0.35 16.68
N GLU A 116 -5.69 -0.79 15.43
CA GLU A 116 -6.43 -2.04 15.17
C GLU A 116 -5.74 -3.28 15.77
N ARG A 117 -4.49 -3.15 16.24
CA ARG A 117 -3.75 -4.18 16.98
C ARG A 117 -3.96 -4.15 18.50
N GLY A 118 -4.63 -3.12 19.04
CA GLY A 118 -4.86 -2.94 20.47
C GLY A 118 -6.31 -3.13 20.91
N ALA A 119 -7.20 -3.54 20.00
CA ALA A 119 -8.61 -3.78 20.27
C ALA A 119 -8.93 -5.28 20.16
N GLU A 120 -8.26 -6.09 20.99
CA GLU A 120 -8.71 -7.43 21.41
C GLU A 120 -8.77 -7.48 22.94
#